data_AF-A0A969NY49-F1
#
_entry.id   AF-A0A969NY49-F1
#
_cell.length_a   1.000
_cell.length_b   1.000
_cell.length_c   1.000
_cell.angle_alpha   90.00
_cell.angle_beta   90.00
_cell.angle_gamma   90.00
#
_symmetry.space_group_name_H-M   'P 1'
#
loop_
_entity.id
_entity.type
_entity.pdbx_description
1 polymer ?
#
loop_
_entity_poly.entity_id
_entity_poly.type
_entity_poly.pdbx_seq_one_letter_code
_entity_poly.pdbx_strand_id
1 'polypeptide(L)'
;MSLVPPLIQLFLTIFSISDYIGPKRRLLSEKTTKEVVPFRDHTVHYRNGSHLGKKGYWYMASKEWEAALIQSPEDPNYHHAVGLAYAELGRFDDARKSMNKALALSNNNPRVQQSLALLDVKIEAAKEAQGS
;
A
#
# COMPACT_ATOMS: atom_id res chain seq x y z
N MET A 1 48.84 37.52 -0.67
CA MET A 1 47.62 37.04 -1.35
C MET A 1 47.98 35.73 -2.02
N SER A 2 47.94 34.64 -1.25
CA SER A 2 48.55 33.36 -1.64
C SER A 2 47.60 32.60 -2.55
N LEU A 3 47.88 32.62 -3.86
CA LEU A 3 47.10 31.94 -4.88
C LEU A 3 47.23 30.43 -4.68
N VAL A 4 46.17 29.75 -4.24
CA VAL A 4 46.16 28.29 -4.16
C VAL A 4 46.31 27.75 -5.60
N PRO A 5 47.30 26.88 -5.88
CA PRO A 5 47.53 26.37 -7.23
C PRO A 5 46.25 25.70 -7.79
N PRO A 6 45.87 25.97 -9.05
CA PRO A 6 44.61 25.51 -9.64
C PRO A 6 44.45 23.98 -9.65
N LEU A 7 45.55 23.25 -9.59
CA LEU A 7 45.57 21.78 -9.50
C LEU A 7 45.00 21.26 -8.17
N ILE A 8 45.19 21.99 -7.06
CA ILE A 8 44.68 21.60 -5.75
C ILE A 8 43.15 21.78 -5.71
N GLN A 9 42.63 22.84 -6.33
CA GLN A 9 41.20 23.10 -6.43
C GLN A 9 40.47 21.99 -7.23
N LEU A 10 41.08 21.52 -8.32
CA LEU A 10 40.53 20.42 -9.13
C LEU A 10 40.54 19.09 -8.37
N PHE A 11 41.60 18.85 -7.59
CA PHE A 11 41.68 17.64 -6.76
C PHE A 11 40.60 17.62 -5.68
N LEU A 12 40.34 18.76 -5.02
CA LEU A 12 39.32 18.87 -3.98
C LEU A 12 37.89 18.70 -4.54
N THR A 13 37.60 19.17 -5.75
CA THR A 13 36.28 18.95 -6.37
C THR A 13 36.07 17.50 -6.79
N ILE A 14 37.08 16.84 -7.36
CA ILE A 14 37.01 15.42 -7.72
C ILE A 14 36.89 14.56 -6.46
N PHE A 15 37.65 14.86 -5.41
CA PHE A 15 37.57 14.17 -4.12
C PHE A 15 36.19 14.35 -3.48
N SER A 16 35.62 15.56 -3.51
CA SER A 16 34.27 15.85 -3.02
C SER A 16 33.17 15.10 -3.81
N ILE A 17 33.28 15.01 -5.13
CA ILE A 17 32.33 14.24 -5.96
C ILE A 17 32.45 12.73 -5.69
N SER A 18 33.68 12.22 -5.50
CA SER A 18 33.92 10.80 -5.18
C SER A 18 33.39 10.42 -3.80
N ASP A 19 33.42 11.32 -2.82
CA ASP A 19 32.87 11.09 -1.48
C ASP A 19 31.34 11.25 -1.46
N TYR A 20 30.81 12.19 -2.26
CA TYR A 20 29.37 12.39 -2.48
C TYR A 20 28.72 11.20 -3.23
N ILE A 21 29.43 10.61 -4.19
CA ILE A 21 29.05 9.36 -4.86
C ILE A 21 29.80 8.20 -4.17
N GLY A 22 29.59 8.08 -2.86
CA GLY A 22 30.13 6.95 -2.10
C GLY A 22 29.76 5.63 -2.76
N PRO A 23 30.70 4.67 -2.89
CA PRO A 23 30.41 3.38 -3.48
C PRO A 23 29.35 2.70 -2.61
N LYS A 24 28.17 2.42 -3.19
CA LYS A 24 27.17 1.54 -2.59
C LYS A 24 27.88 0.24 -2.24
N ARG A 25 28.24 0.09 -0.96
CA ARG A 25 29.01 -1.04 -0.48
C ARG A 25 28.23 -2.32 -0.78
N ARG A 26 28.82 -3.14 -1.65
CA ARG A 26 29.23 -4.49 -1.30
C ARG A 26 28.28 -5.21 -0.34
N LEU A 27 27.26 -5.86 -0.92
CA LEU A 27 26.72 -7.13 -0.40
C LEU A 27 26.64 -8.15 -1.54
N LEU A 28 27.73 -8.27 -2.30
CA LEU A 28 28.05 -9.47 -3.06
C LEU A 28 29.06 -10.28 -2.23
N SER A 29 28.56 -10.91 -1.18
CA SER A 29 29.19 -11.96 -0.38
C SER A 29 28.08 -12.40 0.57
N GLU A 30 27.47 -13.57 0.50
CA GLU A 30 28.09 -14.87 0.26
C GLU A 30 26.93 -15.88 0.12
N LYS A 31 26.84 -16.59 -1.01
CA LYS A 31 26.51 -18.02 -1.06
C LYS A 31 25.43 -18.62 -0.12
N THR A 32 24.26 -18.02 0.09
CA THR A 32 23.00 -18.66 0.54
C THR A 32 21.92 -17.59 0.36
N THR A 33 20.85 -17.69 -0.44
CA THR A 33 19.77 -18.67 -0.53
C THR A 33 18.92 -18.23 -1.73
N LYS A 34 18.56 -19.18 -2.62
CA LYS A 34 17.40 -19.18 -3.54
C LYS A 34 16.99 -17.84 -4.18
N GLU A 35 17.22 -17.71 -5.48
CA GLU A 35 16.49 -16.85 -6.43
C GLU A 35 15.75 -15.63 -5.83
N VAL A 36 16.43 -14.49 -5.74
CA VAL A 36 15.73 -13.20 -5.62
C VAL A 36 15.26 -12.81 -7.03
N VAL A 37 14.20 -13.46 -7.49
CA VAL A 37 13.32 -12.85 -8.48
C VAL A 37 12.57 -11.76 -7.73
N PRO A 38 12.61 -10.47 -8.11
CA PRO A 38 11.71 -9.47 -7.53
C PRO A 38 10.31 -9.76 -8.04
N PHE A 39 9.65 -10.76 -7.44
CA PHE A 39 8.26 -11.08 -7.69
C PHE A 39 7.44 -9.93 -7.12
N ARG A 40 6.70 -9.22 -7.99
CA ARG A 40 5.67 -8.27 -7.58
C ARG A 40 4.59 -9.09 -6.86
N ASP A 41 4.76 -9.26 -5.56
CA ASP A 41 3.90 -10.09 -4.75
C ASP A 41 2.74 -9.23 -4.23
N HIS A 42 1.57 -9.38 -4.85
CA HIS A 42 0.33 -8.72 -4.43
C HIS A 42 0.01 -8.93 -2.94
N THR A 43 0.51 -10.02 -2.33
CA THR A 43 0.32 -10.28 -0.90
C THR A 43 1.08 -9.30 0.00
N VAL A 44 2.17 -8.68 -0.48
CA VAL A 44 2.89 -7.63 0.25
C VAL A 44 2.02 -6.39 0.39
N HIS A 45 1.42 -5.96 -0.72
CA HIS A 45 0.46 -4.87 -0.73
C HIS A 45 -0.74 -5.17 0.19
N TYR A 46 -1.26 -6.40 0.15
CA TYR A 46 -2.34 -6.80 1.05
C TYR A 46 -1.97 -6.72 2.55
N ARG A 47 -0.78 -7.18 2.91
CA ARG A 47 -0.26 -7.13 4.29
C ARG A 47 -0.02 -5.69 4.74
N ASN A 48 0.56 -4.86 3.88
CA ASN A 48 0.78 -3.44 4.16
C ASN A 48 -0.56 -2.71 4.38
N GLY A 49 -1.54 -2.94 3.50
CA GLY A 49 -2.89 -2.39 3.65
C GLY A 49 -3.53 -2.82 4.97
N SER A 50 -3.36 -4.08 5.37
CA SER A 50 -3.85 -4.59 6.65
C SER A 50 -3.19 -3.92 7.86
N HIS A 51 -1.90 -3.65 7.80
CA HIS A 51 -1.18 -2.92 8.84
C HIS A 51 -1.65 -1.47 8.94
N LEU A 52 -1.86 -0.80 7.80
CA LEU A 52 -2.35 0.57 7.73
C LEU A 52 -3.80 0.68 8.22
N GLY A 53 -4.66 -0.26 7.84
CA GLY A 53 -6.06 -0.31 8.28
C GLY A 53 -6.19 -0.48 9.80
N LYS A 54 -5.35 -1.34 10.41
CA LYS A 54 -5.28 -1.48 11.88
C LYS A 54 -4.89 -0.18 12.59
N LYS A 55 -4.17 0.72 11.92
CA LYS A 55 -3.80 2.04 12.42
C LYS A 55 -4.84 3.12 12.10
N GLY A 56 -5.92 2.78 11.38
CA GLY A 56 -6.93 3.73 10.94
C GLY A 56 -6.52 4.58 9.74
N TYR A 57 -5.40 4.29 9.08
CA TYR A 57 -4.94 5.00 7.88
C TYR A 57 -5.66 4.48 6.63
N TRP A 58 -6.99 4.61 6.62
CA TRP A 58 -7.88 3.97 5.65
C TRP A 58 -7.60 4.36 4.20
N TYR A 59 -7.20 5.60 3.94
CA TYR A 59 -6.82 6.05 2.60
C TYR A 59 -5.57 5.32 2.08
N MET A 60 -4.53 5.23 2.92
CA MET A 60 -3.30 4.50 2.54
C MET A 60 -3.57 3.00 2.43
N ALA A 61 -4.39 2.47 3.33
CA ALA A 61 -4.82 1.07 3.29
C ALA A 61 -5.56 0.74 1.98
N SER A 62 -6.47 1.62 1.53
CA SER A 62 -7.18 1.44 0.27
C SER A 62 -6.22 1.42 -0.91
N LYS A 63 -5.19 2.27 -0.93
CA LYS A 63 -4.20 2.30 -2.03
C LYS A 63 -3.38 1.02 -2.11
N GLU A 64 -2.94 0.49 -0.97
CA GLU A 64 -2.25 -0.79 -0.92
C GLU A 64 -3.17 -1.94 -1.36
N TRP A 65 -4.41 -1.99 -0.88
CA TRP A 65 -5.35 -3.03 -1.29
C TRP A 65 -5.79 -2.93 -2.76
N GLU A 66 -5.94 -1.71 -3.30
CA GLU A 66 -6.17 -1.48 -4.73
C GLU A 66 -4.99 -1.99 -5.57
N ALA A 67 -3.74 -1.81 -5.12
CA ALA A 67 -2.56 -2.33 -5.81
C ALA A 67 -2.48 -3.87 -5.79
N ALA A 68 -2.92 -4.50 -4.69
CA ALA A 68 -3.09 -5.96 -4.63
C ALA A 68 -4.19 -6.43 -5.59
N LEU A 69 -5.30 -5.69 -5.65
CA LEU A 69 -6.43 -6.00 -6.52
C LEU A 69 -6.10 -5.89 -8.01
N ILE A 70 -5.27 -4.93 -8.42
CA ILE A 70 -4.81 -4.82 -9.83
C ILE A 70 -4.09 -6.09 -10.30
N GLN A 71 -3.37 -6.75 -9.39
CA GLN A 71 -2.60 -7.96 -9.69
C GLN A 71 -3.44 -9.24 -9.56
N SER A 72 -4.46 -9.23 -8.71
CA SER A 72 -5.40 -10.34 -8.53
C SER A 72 -6.83 -9.81 -8.50
N PRO A 73 -7.42 -9.49 -9.67
CA PRO A 73 -8.69 -8.79 -9.77
C PRO A 73 -9.91 -9.63 -9.35
N GLU A 74 -9.73 -10.94 -9.16
CA GLU A 74 -10.79 -11.87 -8.76
C GLU A 74 -10.62 -12.39 -7.33
N ASP A 75 -9.67 -11.86 -6.54
CA ASP A 75 -9.54 -12.25 -5.13
C ASP A 75 -10.67 -11.61 -4.29
N PRO A 76 -11.60 -12.39 -3.74
CA PRO A 76 -12.69 -11.84 -2.92
C PRO A 76 -12.19 -11.12 -1.66
N ASN A 77 -11.04 -11.51 -1.11
CA ASN A 77 -10.49 -10.87 0.08
C ASN A 77 -10.02 -9.44 -0.21
N TYR A 78 -9.52 -9.19 -1.42
CA TYR A 78 -9.05 -7.85 -1.81
C TYR A 78 -10.23 -6.92 -2.07
N HIS A 79 -11.26 -7.41 -2.76
CA HIS A 79 -12.53 -6.70 -2.89
C HIS A 79 -13.16 -6.38 -1.52
N HIS A 80 -13.15 -7.35 -0.60
CA HIS A 80 -13.67 -7.14 0.75
C HIS A 80 -12.87 -6.08 1.52
N ALA A 81 -11.54 -6.14 1.46
CA ALA A 81 -10.65 -5.20 2.15
C ALA A 81 -10.76 -3.77 1.61
N VAL A 82 -10.78 -3.59 0.28
CA VAL A 82 -11.02 -2.29 -0.35
C VAL A 82 -12.41 -1.75 0.03
N GLY A 83 -13.43 -2.62 0.05
CA GLY A 83 -14.77 -2.26 0.50
C GLY A 83 -14.81 -1.75 1.95
N LEU A 84 -14.07 -2.40 2.85
CA LEU A 84 -13.95 -1.96 4.24
C LEU A 84 -13.27 -0.59 4.34
N ALA A 85 -12.17 -0.37 3.61
CA ALA A 85 -11.51 0.94 3.59
C ALA A 85 -12.44 2.05 3.09
N TYR A 86 -13.21 1.81 2.03
CA TYR A 86 -14.17 2.78 1.51
C TYR A 86 -15.29 3.09 2.49
N ALA A 87 -15.78 2.09 3.24
CA ALA A 87 -16.78 2.30 4.27
C ALA A 87 -16.27 3.25 5.36
N GLU A 88 -15.01 3.08 5.79
CA GLU A 88 -14.38 3.93 6.80
C GLU A 88 -14.03 5.34 6.28
N LEU A 89 -13.87 5.49 4.96
CA LEU A 89 -13.70 6.78 4.30
C LEU A 89 -15.03 7.49 3.99
N GLY A 90 -16.17 6.90 4.36
CA GLY A 90 -17.51 7.44 4.04
C GLY A 90 -17.92 7.30 2.57
N ARG A 91 -17.14 6.59 1.76
CA ARG A 91 -17.42 6.29 0.35
C ARG A 91 -18.34 5.07 0.25
N PHE A 92 -19.58 5.24 0.72
CA PHE A 92 -20.49 4.11 0.95
C PHE A 92 -20.91 3.37 -0.33
N ASP A 93 -21.10 4.07 -1.44
CA ASP A 93 -21.45 3.44 -2.73
C ASP A 93 -20.33 2.55 -3.24
N ASP A 94 -19.09 3.05 -3.20
CA ASP A 94 -17.91 2.29 -3.59
C ASP A 94 -17.68 1.08 -2.66
N ALA A 95 -17.92 1.27 -1.36
CA ALA A 95 -17.84 0.20 -0.36
C ALA A 95 -18.81 -0.95 -0.70
N ARG A 96 -20.08 -0.61 -0.97
CA ARG A 96 -21.11 -1.60 -1.32
C ARG A 96 -20.76 -2.33 -2.61
N LYS A 97 -20.31 -1.61 -3.65
CA LYS A 97 -19.91 -2.21 -4.92
C LYS A 97 -18.79 -3.24 -4.75
N SER A 98 -17.74 -2.89 -4.01
CA SER A 98 -16.62 -3.79 -3.74
C SER A 98 -17.02 -5.00 -2.90
N MET A 99 -17.81 -4.79 -1.83
CA MET A 99 -18.30 -5.91 -1.00
C MET A 99 -19.25 -6.84 -1.75
N ASN A 100 -20.12 -6.33 -2.62
CA ASN A 100 -20.96 -7.16 -3.49
C ASN A 100 -20.14 -8.02 -4.45
N LYS A 101 -19.05 -7.46 -5.01
CA LYS A 101 -18.13 -8.24 -5.85
C LYS A 101 -17.42 -9.33 -5.05
N ALA A 102 -16.98 -9.03 -3.82
CA ALA A 102 -16.43 -10.02 -2.91
C ALA A 102 -17.42 -11.15 -2.60
N LEU A 103 -18.70 -10.83 -2.37
CA LEU A 103 -19.74 -11.80 -2.08
C LEU A 103 -20.00 -12.73 -3.27
N ALA A 104 -20.06 -12.17 -4.48
CA ALA A 104 -20.23 -12.92 -5.72
C ALA A 104 -19.07 -13.89 -5.98
N LEU A 105 -17.83 -13.48 -5.67
CA LEU A 105 -16.61 -14.29 -5.87
C LEU A 105 -16.41 -15.35 -4.78
N SER A 106 -16.97 -15.16 -3.58
CA SER A 106 -16.74 -16.03 -2.41
C SER A 106 -17.90 -16.96 -2.06
N ASN A 107 -18.89 -17.11 -2.95
CA ASN A 107 -20.05 -17.96 -2.79
C ASN A 107 -20.74 -17.80 -1.42
N ASN A 108 -21.15 -16.57 -1.09
CA ASN A 108 -21.81 -16.22 0.17
C ASN A 108 -20.96 -16.40 1.43
N ASN A 109 -19.73 -15.88 1.42
CA ASN A 109 -18.90 -15.84 2.63
C ASN A 109 -19.59 -15.01 3.75
N PRO A 110 -19.89 -15.62 4.93
CA PRO A 110 -20.59 -14.96 6.03
C PRO A 110 -19.89 -13.69 6.53
N ARG A 111 -18.55 -13.62 6.43
CA ARG A 111 -17.77 -12.44 6.83
C ARG A 111 -18.10 -11.22 5.97
N VAL A 112 -18.29 -11.43 4.67
CA VAL A 112 -18.64 -10.36 3.73
C VAL A 112 -20.07 -9.90 3.98
N GLN A 113 -21.01 -10.83 4.24
CA GLN A 113 -22.38 -10.50 4.61
C GLN A 113 -22.46 -9.68 5.90
N GLN A 114 -21.70 -10.06 6.92
CA GLN A 114 -21.59 -9.29 8.15
C GLN A 114 -21.06 -7.87 7.89
N SER A 115 -20.07 -7.75 6.99
CA SER A 115 -19.51 -6.44 6.66
C SER A 115 -20.49 -5.55 5.90
N LEU A 116 -21.32 -6.12 5.03
CA LEU A 116 -22.42 -5.39 4.37
C LEU A 116 -23.48 -4.93 5.38
N ALA A 117 -23.86 -5.77 6.33
CA ALA A 117 -24.78 -5.37 7.39
C ALA A 117 -24.22 -4.21 8.25
N LEU A 118 -22.92 -4.24 8.57
CA LEU A 118 -22.25 -3.14 9.26
C LEU A 118 -22.19 -1.87 8.42
N LEU A 119 -21.99 -2.01 7.10
CA LEU A 119 -22.03 -0.90 6.17
C LEU A 119 -23.43 -0.24 6.14
N ASP A 120 -24.50 -1.04 6.14
CA ASP A 120 -25.88 -0.53 6.17
C ASP A 120 -26.14 0.31 7.43
N VAL A 121 -25.69 -0.18 8.59
CA VAL A 121 -25.79 0.56 9.86
C VAL A 121 -25.02 1.90 9.79
N LYS A 122 -23.78 1.89 9.24
CA LYS A 122 -22.98 3.11 9.08
C LYS A 122 -23.65 4.13 8.15
N ILE A 123 -24.26 3.66 7.07
CA ILE A 123 -24.97 4.51 6.12
C ILE A 123 -26.17 5.17 6.79
N GLU A 124 -26.95 4.42 7.57
CA GLU A 124 -28.13 4.97 8.23
C GLU A 124 -27.74 6.02 9.28
N ALA A 125 -26.74 5.72 10.11
CA ALA A 125 -26.19 6.68 11.06
C ALA A 125 -25.67 7.96 10.38
N ALA A 126 -25.06 7.84 9.19
CA ALA A 126 -24.59 9.00 8.43
C ALA A 126 -25.74 9.85 7.86
N LYS A 127 -26.88 9.25 7.49
CA LYS A 127 -28.07 10.00 7.05
C LYS A 127 -28.71 10.76 8.20
N GLU A 128 -28.87 10.12 9.35
CA GLU A 128 -29.41 10.76 10.56
C GLU A 128 -28.59 11.98 10.96
N ALA A 129 -27.26 11.87 10.91
CA ALA A 129 -26.34 12.97 11.18
C ALA A 129 -26.42 14.13 10.18
N GLN A 130 -26.90 13.89 8.95
CA GLN A 130 -27.08 14.93 7.92
C GLN A 130 -28.49 15.55 7.93
N GLY A 131 -29.47 14.83 8.46
CA GLY A 131 -30.85 15.29 8.61
C GLY A 131 -31.14 16.05 9.91
N SER A 132 -30.14 16.19 10.78
CA SER A 132 -30.21 16.90 12.08
C SER A 132 -29.52 18.25 12.02
#